data_AF-A0A931QD69-F1
#
_entry.id   AF-A0A931QD69-F1
#
_cell.length_a   1.000
_cell.length_b   1.000
_cell.length_c   1.000
_cell.angle_alpha   90.00
_cell.angle_beta   90.00
_cell.angle_gamma   90.00
#
_symmetry.space_group_name_H-M   'P 1'
#
loop_
_entity.id
_entity.type
_entity.pdbx_description
1 polymer ?
#
loop_
_entity_poly.entity_id
_entity_poly.type
_entity_poly.pdbx_seq_one_letter_code
_entity_poly.pdbx_strand_id
1 'polypeptide(L)'
;MSSLWPQLETILAKVEKPARYIGCEDGAHVPEHGPHKVAWLLTYPDTYEIGLPNQGLQILYEILNERPDAVAERAYAPWGDLEALMRERGIPFFSVDTHRAAGEFDIMAFNLSAELVYTNVLNCIDLAGVPVRAVERRPEHPLIGAGGHCTFNPEPLADFLDFVVLGDGEEVVSEINEVVGEWKSGGRTEGSRAQVLRALASVPGVYVPSLYEAAYEGGRLVAVTPRYPDVPAKVEKRTIADLADWPYPRRRLVPLTEVVHDRLNVEVFRGCTRGCRFCQAGMITRP
;
A
#
# COMPACT_ATOMS: atom_id res chain seq x y z
N MET A 1 7.60 19.89 -6.85
CA MET A 1 7.85 18.65 -7.61
C MET A 1 7.05 18.75 -8.90
N SER A 2 7.65 18.38 -10.03
CA SER A 2 7.04 18.47 -11.36
C SER A 2 6.37 17.15 -11.72
N SER A 3 5.11 17.20 -12.15
CA SER A 3 4.40 16.06 -12.71
C SER A 3 5.20 15.41 -13.86
N LEU A 4 5.17 14.08 -13.94
CA LEU A 4 5.74 13.29 -15.03
C LEU A 4 4.85 13.29 -16.29
N TRP A 5 3.67 13.90 -16.22
CA TRP A 5 2.69 13.93 -17.33
C TRP A 5 3.29 14.34 -18.68
N PRO A 6 4.13 15.40 -18.80
CA PRO A 6 4.69 15.79 -20.10
C PRO A 6 5.58 14.73 -20.74
N GLN A 7 6.17 13.83 -19.96
CA GLN A 7 6.96 12.71 -20.47
C GLN A 7 6.04 11.54 -20.83
N LEU A 8 5.10 11.22 -19.92
CA LEU A 8 4.15 10.12 -20.08
C LEU A 8 3.25 10.31 -21.31
N GLU A 9 2.66 11.50 -21.49
CA GLU A 9 1.75 11.81 -22.58
C GLU A 9 2.33 11.47 -23.96
N THR A 10 3.63 11.70 -24.16
CA THR A 10 4.32 11.45 -25.44
C THR A 10 4.44 9.98 -25.80
N ILE A 11 4.30 9.07 -24.82
CA ILE A 11 4.43 7.63 -25.02
C ILE A 11 3.09 6.89 -24.93
N LEU A 12 2.03 7.51 -24.41
CA LEU A 12 0.70 6.88 -24.27
C LEU A 12 0.08 6.44 -25.60
N ALA A 13 0.42 7.08 -26.73
CA ALA A 13 -0.06 6.63 -28.04
C ALA A 13 0.54 5.27 -28.49
N LYS A 14 1.53 4.74 -27.77
CA LYS A 14 2.24 3.49 -28.07
C LYS A 14 1.80 2.31 -27.21
N VAL A 15 0.88 2.51 -26.27
CA VAL A 15 0.39 1.46 -25.36
C VAL A 15 -1.03 1.06 -25.72
N GLU A 16 -1.39 -0.17 -25.40
CA GLU A 16 -2.64 -0.81 -25.80
C GLU A 16 -3.86 -0.14 -25.15
N LYS A 17 -3.73 0.26 -23.88
CA LYS A 17 -4.79 0.94 -23.11
C LYS A 17 -4.28 2.18 -22.37
N PRO A 18 -4.20 3.35 -23.04
CA PRO A 18 -3.69 4.57 -22.41
C PRO A 18 -4.56 5.06 -21.24
N ALA A 19 -5.87 4.79 -21.27
CA ALA A 19 -6.82 5.20 -20.22
C ALA A 19 -6.48 4.67 -18.81
N ARG A 20 -5.64 3.63 -18.69
CA ARG A 20 -5.15 3.12 -17.41
C ARG A 20 -4.30 4.13 -16.63
N TYR A 21 -3.74 5.11 -17.33
CA TYR A 21 -2.62 5.91 -16.83
C TYR A 21 -2.91 7.41 -16.76
N ILE A 22 -4.11 7.85 -17.19
CA ILE A 22 -4.43 9.27 -17.34
C ILE A 22 -4.99 9.94 -16.07
N GLY A 23 -5.57 9.17 -15.15
CA GLY A 23 -6.27 9.71 -13.98
C GLY A 23 -7.62 10.33 -14.34
N CYS A 24 -8.09 11.32 -13.58
CA CYS A 24 -9.33 12.07 -13.82
C CYS A 24 -10.65 11.28 -13.62
N GLU A 25 -10.64 10.23 -12.81
CA GLU A 25 -11.85 9.54 -12.40
C GLU A 25 -12.81 10.50 -11.68
N ASP A 26 -14.11 10.39 -11.97
CA ASP A 26 -15.09 11.10 -11.16
C ASP A 26 -15.04 10.57 -9.72
N GLY A 27 -15.18 11.47 -8.75
CA GLY A 27 -14.96 11.17 -7.35
C GLY A 27 -13.52 11.29 -6.86
N ALA A 28 -12.52 11.44 -7.76
CA ALA A 28 -11.14 11.66 -7.33
C ALA A 28 -10.98 12.98 -6.56
N HIS A 29 -10.09 12.97 -5.57
CA HIS A 29 -9.70 14.15 -4.82
C HIS A 29 -8.54 14.83 -5.54
N VAL A 30 -8.54 16.17 -5.58
CA VAL A 30 -7.40 16.94 -6.10
C VAL A 30 -6.32 16.95 -5.02
N PRO A 31 -5.16 16.30 -5.22
CA PRO A 31 -4.19 16.13 -4.15
C PRO A 31 -3.44 17.44 -3.85
N GLU A 32 -3.51 17.90 -2.61
CA GLU A 32 -2.77 19.08 -2.14
C GLU A 32 -1.60 18.65 -1.25
N HIS A 33 -0.42 18.57 -1.84
CA HIS A 33 0.81 18.24 -1.15
C HIS A 33 1.35 19.41 -0.34
N GLY A 34 1.98 19.10 0.80
CA GLY A 34 2.61 20.10 1.64
C GLY A 34 3.69 19.50 2.55
N PRO A 35 4.60 20.34 3.09
CA PRO A 35 5.70 19.87 3.94
C PRO A 35 5.21 19.19 5.24
N HIS A 36 4.01 19.55 5.72
CA HIS A 36 3.41 19.02 6.95
C HIS A 36 2.43 17.85 6.71
N LYS A 37 2.28 17.40 5.46
CA LYS A 37 1.40 16.27 5.13
C LYS A 37 2.22 15.04 4.83
N VAL A 38 1.83 13.88 5.36
CA VAL A 38 2.40 12.60 4.93
C VAL A 38 1.80 12.24 3.57
N ALA A 39 2.65 12.02 2.58
CA ALA A 39 2.30 11.64 1.22
C ALA A 39 2.27 10.12 1.09
N TRP A 40 1.09 9.56 0.87
CA TRP A 40 0.84 8.14 0.68
C TRP A 40 0.62 7.83 -0.79
N LEU A 41 1.29 6.79 -1.29
CA LEU A 41 0.99 6.16 -2.57
C LEU A 41 0.32 4.81 -2.33
N LEU A 42 -1.00 4.79 -2.40
CA LEU A 42 -1.83 3.61 -2.25
C LEU A 42 -1.83 2.81 -3.57
N THR A 43 -1.17 1.67 -3.56
CA THR A 43 -0.89 0.90 -4.77
C THR A 43 -1.62 -0.43 -4.77
N TYR A 44 -2.37 -0.69 -5.84
CA TYR A 44 -2.73 -2.07 -6.17
C TYR A 44 -1.65 -2.63 -7.11
N PRO A 45 -0.94 -3.71 -6.73
CA PRO A 45 0.15 -4.27 -7.54
C PRO A 45 -0.35 -5.09 -8.74
N ASP A 46 -1.32 -4.56 -9.47
CA ASP A 46 -1.84 -5.09 -10.73
C ASP A 46 -2.38 -3.92 -11.58
N THR A 47 -2.79 -4.22 -12.80
CA THR A 47 -3.39 -3.25 -13.73
C THR A 47 -4.59 -2.53 -13.14
N TYR A 48 -4.82 -1.32 -13.65
CA TYR A 48 -5.92 -0.44 -13.27
C TYR A 48 -7.29 -1.14 -13.23
N GLU A 49 -7.61 -1.96 -14.25
CA GLU A 49 -8.92 -2.63 -14.34
C GLU A 49 -9.17 -3.63 -13.22
N ILE A 50 -8.10 -4.19 -12.66
CA ILE A 50 -8.15 -5.14 -11.54
C ILE A 50 -8.10 -4.36 -10.22
N GLY A 51 -7.27 -3.33 -10.14
CA GLY A 51 -7.00 -2.61 -8.89
C GLY A 51 -8.06 -1.58 -8.48
N LEU A 52 -8.62 -0.80 -9.42
CA LEU A 52 -9.58 0.25 -9.08
C LEU A 52 -10.82 -0.21 -8.29
N PRO A 53 -11.46 -1.36 -8.60
CA PRO A 53 -12.62 -1.81 -7.84
C PRO A 53 -12.28 -2.35 -6.43
N ASN A 54 -11.02 -2.29 -5.99
CA ASN A 54 -10.63 -2.68 -4.63
C ASN A 54 -11.20 -1.70 -3.60
N GLN A 55 -12.25 -2.15 -2.89
CA GLN A 55 -12.95 -1.32 -1.91
C GLN A 55 -12.05 -0.89 -0.74
N GLY A 56 -11.14 -1.76 -0.28
CA GLY A 56 -10.22 -1.42 0.81
C GLY A 56 -9.34 -0.22 0.46
N LEU A 57 -8.76 -0.18 -0.74
CA LEU A 57 -7.99 0.98 -1.21
C LEU A 57 -8.84 2.24 -1.30
N GLN A 58 -10.09 2.16 -1.78
CA GLN A 58 -10.98 3.33 -1.83
C GLN A 58 -11.30 3.88 -0.44
N ILE A 59 -11.54 3.00 0.53
CA ILE A 59 -11.78 3.40 1.93
C ILE A 59 -10.54 4.12 2.51
N LEU A 60 -9.36 3.51 2.37
CA LEU A 60 -8.11 4.11 2.88
C LEU A 60 -7.78 5.44 2.19
N TYR A 61 -8.03 5.52 0.88
CA TYR A 61 -7.85 6.75 0.10
C TYR A 61 -8.72 7.89 0.62
N GLU A 62 -9.99 7.61 0.94
CA GLU A 62 -10.92 8.61 1.48
C GLU A 62 -10.52 9.03 2.90
N ILE A 63 -10.26 8.06 3.80
CA ILE A 63 -9.84 8.33 5.19
C ILE A 63 -8.60 9.22 5.22
N LEU A 64 -7.57 8.90 4.44
CA LEU A 64 -6.33 9.68 4.41
C LEU A 64 -6.55 11.09 3.84
N ASN A 65 -7.33 11.25 2.76
CA ASN A 65 -7.55 12.56 2.15
C ASN A 65 -8.51 13.46 2.93
N GLU A 66 -9.19 12.95 3.96
CA GLU A 66 -9.96 13.76 4.92
C GLU A 66 -9.08 14.34 6.03
N ARG A 67 -7.87 13.83 6.19
CA ARG A 67 -6.95 14.32 7.20
C ARG A 67 -6.27 15.61 6.74
N PRO A 68 -6.12 16.60 7.63
CA PRO A 68 -5.38 17.83 7.31
C PRO A 68 -3.86 17.61 7.19
N ASP A 69 -3.34 16.51 7.77
CA ASP A 69 -1.93 16.16 7.85
C ASP A 69 -1.54 14.97 6.95
N ALA A 70 -2.39 14.60 5.97
CA ALA A 70 -2.09 13.57 4.99
C ALA A 70 -2.52 13.97 3.58
N VAL A 71 -1.96 13.29 2.59
CA VAL A 71 -2.41 13.30 1.20
C VAL A 71 -2.18 11.91 0.64
N ALA A 72 -3.22 11.32 0.05
CA ALA A 72 -3.13 10.01 -0.57
C ALA A 72 -3.38 10.12 -2.08
N GLU A 73 -2.51 9.47 -2.84
CA GLU A 73 -2.68 9.23 -4.27
C GLU A 73 -2.68 7.72 -4.53
N ARG A 74 -3.16 7.33 -5.70
CA ARG A 74 -3.34 5.95 -6.12
C ARG A 74 -2.30 5.59 -7.17
N ALA A 75 -1.93 4.31 -7.22
CA ALA A 75 -1.15 3.76 -8.32
C ALA A 75 -1.54 2.32 -8.62
N TYR A 76 -1.22 1.90 -9.85
CA TYR A 76 -1.49 0.57 -10.38
C TYR A 76 -0.25 0.11 -11.13
N ALA A 77 0.05 -1.19 -11.10
CA ALA A 77 1.20 -1.70 -11.84
C ALA A 77 1.00 -1.44 -13.35
N PRO A 78 2.02 -0.91 -14.05
CA PRO A 78 1.93 -0.72 -15.49
C PRO A 78 1.82 -2.08 -16.19
N TRP A 79 1.11 -2.11 -17.32
CA TRP A 79 1.16 -3.26 -18.20
C TRP A 79 2.53 -3.34 -18.90
N GLY A 80 2.89 -4.51 -19.41
CA GLY A 80 4.24 -4.77 -19.94
C GLY A 80 4.64 -3.84 -21.10
N ASP A 81 3.69 -3.32 -21.86
CA ASP A 81 3.93 -2.36 -22.95
C ASP A 81 4.35 -0.98 -22.44
N LEU A 82 3.64 -0.42 -21.44
CA LEU A 82 4.03 0.83 -20.81
C LEU A 82 5.30 0.65 -19.99
N GLU A 83 5.44 -0.45 -19.25
CA GLU A 83 6.64 -0.73 -18.47
C GLU A 83 7.90 -0.69 -19.35
N ALA A 84 7.87 -1.35 -20.51
CA ALA A 84 9.00 -1.36 -21.43
C ALA A 84 9.39 0.06 -21.86
N LEU A 85 8.40 0.91 -22.18
CA LEU A 85 8.62 2.32 -22.54
C LEU A 85 9.12 3.15 -21.36
N MET A 86 8.59 2.91 -20.15
CA MET A 86 9.04 3.58 -18.93
C MET A 86 10.52 3.29 -18.67
N ARG A 87 10.93 2.02 -18.77
CA ARG A 87 12.34 1.61 -18.62
C ARG A 87 13.23 2.17 -19.73
N GLU A 88 12.78 2.17 -20.99
CA GLU A 88 13.50 2.78 -22.12
C GLU A 88 13.74 4.28 -21.90
N ARG A 89 12.73 4.98 -21.36
CA ARG A 89 12.74 6.44 -21.22
C ARG A 89 13.20 6.94 -19.85
N GLY A 90 13.46 6.05 -18.90
CA GLY A 90 13.79 6.40 -17.52
C GLY A 90 12.64 7.10 -16.79
N ILE A 91 11.39 6.78 -17.13
CA ILE A 91 10.20 7.31 -16.43
C ILE A 91 9.97 6.40 -15.22
N PRO A 92 10.05 6.92 -13.97
CA PRO A 92 9.85 6.09 -12.79
C PRO A 92 8.38 5.73 -12.60
N PHE A 93 8.11 4.74 -11.74
CA PHE A 93 6.76 4.46 -11.25
C PHE A 93 6.09 5.72 -10.69
N PHE A 94 4.79 5.87 -10.89
CA PHE A 94 4.10 7.15 -10.67
C PHE A 94 2.67 6.98 -10.13
N SER A 95 2.13 8.03 -9.54
CA SER A 95 0.72 8.12 -9.13
C SER A 95 -0.20 8.44 -10.30
N VAL A 96 -1.38 7.83 -10.35
CA VAL A 96 -2.36 8.10 -11.41
C VAL A 96 -3.05 9.48 -11.25
N ASP A 97 -3.14 9.99 -10.03
CA ASP A 97 -3.87 11.24 -9.74
C ASP A 97 -3.13 12.50 -10.20
N THR A 98 -1.80 12.55 -10.07
CA THR A 98 -0.99 13.73 -10.45
C THR A 98 0.28 13.41 -11.27
N HIS A 99 0.53 12.12 -11.53
CA HIS A 99 1.75 11.63 -12.18
C HIS A 99 3.01 12.04 -11.43
N ARG A 100 2.93 12.10 -10.10
CA ARG A 100 4.09 12.29 -9.24
C ARG A 100 4.90 11.01 -9.18
N ALA A 101 6.23 11.12 -9.17
CA ALA A 101 7.12 9.96 -9.04
C ALA A 101 6.93 9.27 -7.68
N ALA A 102 6.84 7.94 -7.69
CA ALA A 102 6.57 7.13 -6.51
C ALA A 102 7.65 7.28 -5.42
N GLY A 103 8.91 7.48 -5.82
CA GLY A 103 10.01 7.74 -4.89
C GLY A 103 9.92 9.08 -4.13
N GLU A 104 9.04 10.00 -4.53
CA GLU A 104 8.82 11.28 -3.84
C GLU A 104 7.77 11.19 -2.72
N PHE A 105 7.08 10.06 -2.59
CA PHE A 105 6.12 9.83 -1.51
C PHE A 105 6.84 9.45 -0.21
N ASP A 106 6.15 9.62 0.91
CA ASP A 106 6.65 9.20 2.21
C ASP A 106 6.42 7.70 2.43
N ILE A 107 5.34 7.16 1.86
CA ILE A 107 4.94 5.76 1.97
C ILE A 107 4.46 5.26 0.61
N MET A 108 4.91 4.08 0.22
CA MET A 108 4.27 3.26 -0.84
C MET A 108 3.59 2.08 -0.16
N ALA A 109 2.26 2.07 -0.15
CA ALA A 109 1.48 1.05 0.55
C ALA A 109 0.76 0.14 -0.45
N PHE A 110 1.02 -1.17 -0.39
CA PHE A 110 0.51 -2.16 -1.33
C PHE A 110 -0.67 -2.94 -0.75
N ASN A 111 -1.74 -3.12 -1.53
CA ASN A 111 -2.82 -4.06 -1.19
C ASN A 111 -2.55 -5.44 -1.78
N LEU A 112 -2.33 -6.43 -0.92
CA LEU A 112 -2.06 -7.82 -1.28
C LEU A 112 -3.32 -8.66 -1.16
N SER A 113 -4.13 -8.63 -2.22
CA SER A 113 -5.35 -9.44 -2.32
C SER A 113 -5.08 -10.90 -2.71
N ALA A 114 -3.95 -11.19 -3.36
CA ALA A 114 -3.53 -12.53 -3.79
C ALA A 114 -1.99 -12.63 -3.78
N GLU A 115 -1.45 -13.85 -3.74
CA GLU A 115 0.01 -14.07 -3.80
C GLU A 115 0.58 -13.83 -5.21
N LEU A 116 -0.25 -13.92 -6.25
CA LEU A 116 0.14 -13.76 -7.66
C LEU A 116 0.69 -12.37 -7.99
N VAL A 117 0.41 -11.36 -7.14
CA VAL A 117 0.88 -9.98 -7.35
C VAL A 117 2.20 -9.67 -6.66
N TYR A 118 2.82 -10.64 -5.96
CA TYR A 118 4.05 -10.39 -5.19
C TYR A 118 5.22 -9.93 -6.06
N THR A 119 5.38 -10.50 -7.26
CA THR A 119 6.42 -10.06 -8.20
C THR A 119 6.16 -8.65 -8.71
N ASN A 120 4.89 -8.25 -8.85
CA ASN A 120 4.53 -6.89 -9.26
C ASN A 120 4.86 -5.88 -8.17
N VAL A 121 4.75 -6.24 -6.88
CA VAL A 121 5.22 -5.37 -5.78
C VAL A 121 6.70 -5.06 -5.96
N LEU A 122 7.54 -6.09 -6.18
CA LEU A 122 8.98 -5.89 -6.38
C LEU A 122 9.26 -5.06 -7.63
N ASN A 123 8.53 -5.31 -8.72
CA ASN A 123 8.64 -4.54 -9.96
C ASN A 123 8.29 -3.06 -9.77
N CYS A 124 7.21 -2.74 -9.03
CA CYS A 124 6.82 -1.35 -8.75
C CYS A 124 7.86 -0.63 -7.88
N ILE A 125 8.47 -1.33 -6.91
CA ILE A 125 9.55 -0.76 -6.07
C ILE A 125 10.79 -0.47 -6.93
N ASP A 126 11.19 -1.42 -7.78
CA ASP A 126 12.31 -1.26 -8.72
C ASP A 126 12.07 -0.10 -9.71
N LEU A 127 10.90 -0.06 -10.35
CA LEU A 127 10.50 1.02 -11.26
C LEU A 127 10.44 2.39 -10.56
N ALA A 128 10.16 2.44 -9.25
CA ALA A 128 10.19 3.68 -8.48
C ALA A 128 11.61 4.19 -8.23
N GLY A 129 12.65 3.42 -8.57
CA GLY A 129 14.03 3.73 -8.23
C GLY A 129 14.35 3.55 -6.74
N VAL A 130 13.53 2.78 -6.03
CA VAL A 130 13.71 2.50 -4.60
C VAL A 130 14.41 1.14 -4.44
N PRO A 131 15.39 0.99 -3.52
CA PRO A 131 16.00 -0.31 -3.28
C PRO A 131 14.97 -1.39 -2.95
N VAL A 132 15.01 -2.49 -3.71
CA VAL A 132 14.04 -3.59 -3.61
C VAL A 132 14.15 -4.27 -2.26
N ARG A 133 15.38 -4.52 -1.77
CA ARG A 133 15.61 -5.09 -0.44
C ARG A 133 15.48 -4.00 0.63
N ALA A 134 14.70 -4.28 1.67
CA ALA A 134 14.46 -3.32 2.76
C ALA A 134 15.77 -2.89 3.46
N VAL A 135 16.74 -3.81 3.57
CA VAL A 135 18.05 -3.55 4.20
C VAL A 135 18.92 -2.52 3.47
N GLU A 136 18.63 -2.23 2.20
CA GLU A 136 19.36 -1.26 1.38
C GLU A 136 18.74 0.15 1.44
N ARG A 137 17.57 0.28 2.08
CA ARG A 137 16.82 1.54 2.14
C ARG A 137 17.39 2.48 3.20
N ARG A 138 17.62 3.71 2.77
CA ARG A 138 18.06 4.86 3.58
C ARG A 138 16.89 5.77 3.99
N PRO A 139 17.06 6.71 4.94
CA PRO A 139 15.97 7.55 5.44
C PRO A 139 15.21 8.36 4.38
N GLU A 140 15.86 8.73 3.28
CA GLU A 140 15.22 9.47 2.18
C GLU A 140 14.25 8.63 1.34
N HIS A 141 14.35 7.31 1.38
CA HIS A 141 13.47 6.43 0.62
C HIS A 141 12.11 6.28 1.31
N PRO A 142 11.02 6.10 0.55
CA PRO A 142 9.71 5.82 1.11
C PRO A 142 9.73 4.59 2.03
N LEU A 143 8.83 4.56 2.99
CA LEU A 143 8.49 3.32 3.71
C LEU A 143 7.62 2.47 2.79
N ILE A 144 7.97 1.19 2.62
CA ILE A 144 7.22 0.23 1.83
C ILE A 144 6.31 -0.57 2.76
N GLY A 145 5.01 -0.27 2.70
CA GLY A 145 3.98 -0.92 3.50
C GLY A 145 3.20 -1.96 2.70
N ALA A 146 2.59 -2.94 3.37
CA ALA A 146 1.60 -3.82 2.77
C ALA A 146 0.39 -4.07 3.69
N GLY A 147 -0.78 -4.27 3.09
CA GLY A 147 -2.02 -4.68 3.76
C GLY A 147 -2.80 -5.69 2.90
N GLY A 148 -3.99 -6.09 3.34
CA GLY A 148 -4.86 -7.02 2.60
C GLY A 148 -4.72 -8.49 3.01
N HIS A 149 -5.56 -9.35 2.47
CA HIS A 149 -5.75 -10.72 2.98
C HIS A 149 -4.49 -11.60 2.99
N CYS A 150 -3.54 -11.35 2.08
CA CYS A 150 -2.30 -12.14 2.01
C CYS A 150 -1.29 -11.76 3.10
N THR A 151 -1.46 -10.64 3.80
CA THR A 151 -0.51 -10.22 4.86
C THR A 151 -0.56 -11.08 6.11
N PHE A 152 -1.59 -11.92 6.28
CA PHE A 152 -1.64 -12.94 7.33
C PHE A 152 -0.50 -13.98 7.25
N ASN A 153 0.23 -14.01 6.14
CA ASN A 153 1.50 -14.73 5.99
C ASN A 153 2.55 -13.79 5.37
N PRO A 154 3.18 -12.89 6.17
CA PRO A 154 4.01 -11.81 5.63
C PRO A 154 5.42 -12.27 5.23
N GLU A 155 5.89 -13.39 5.79
CA GLU A 155 7.28 -13.86 5.68
C GLU A 155 7.81 -14.07 4.25
N PRO A 156 7.02 -14.53 3.27
CA PRO A 156 7.47 -14.60 1.87
C PRO A 156 7.90 -13.25 1.27
N LEU A 157 7.41 -12.13 1.82
CA LEU A 157 7.76 -10.78 1.37
C LEU A 157 8.56 -9.97 2.41
N ALA A 158 8.90 -10.56 3.57
CA ALA A 158 9.52 -9.87 4.70
C ALA A 158 10.78 -9.07 4.33
N ASP A 159 11.63 -9.62 3.47
CA ASP A 159 12.88 -8.96 3.06
C ASP A 159 12.68 -7.68 2.21
N PHE A 160 11.46 -7.44 1.74
CA PHE A 160 11.13 -6.37 0.81
C PHE A 160 10.16 -5.34 1.41
N LEU A 161 9.61 -5.59 2.61
CA LEU A 161 8.61 -4.73 3.24
C LEU A 161 9.19 -4.09 4.51
N ASP A 162 8.90 -2.81 4.71
CA ASP A 162 9.26 -2.07 5.92
C ASP A 162 8.24 -2.34 7.04
N PHE A 163 6.95 -2.38 6.71
CA PHE A 163 5.88 -2.71 7.65
C PHE A 163 4.71 -3.41 6.96
N VAL A 164 3.93 -4.13 7.73
CA VAL A 164 2.79 -4.92 7.27
C VAL A 164 1.61 -4.71 8.22
N VAL A 165 0.46 -4.38 7.68
CA VAL A 165 -0.80 -4.26 8.42
C VAL A 165 -1.58 -5.56 8.34
N LEU A 166 -1.96 -6.08 9.51
CA LEU A 166 -2.75 -7.30 9.66
C LEU A 166 -4.21 -6.95 9.99
N GLY A 167 -5.14 -7.39 9.14
CA GLY A 167 -6.57 -7.15 9.33
C GLY A 167 -7.05 -5.83 8.74
N ASP A 168 -8.00 -5.20 9.44
CA ASP A 168 -8.69 -3.98 8.99
C ASP A 168 -7.77 -2.75 9.03
N GLY A 169 -7.85 -1.91 8.00
CA GLY A 169 -6.92 -0.81 7.77
C GLY A 169 -7.40 0.54 8.28
N GLU A 170 -8.69 0.67 8.57
CA GLU A 170 -9.38 1.96 8.66
C GLU A 170 -8.92 2.80 9.87
N GLU A 171 -8.69 2.17 11.03
CA GLU A 171 -8.13 2.84 12.20
C GLU A 171 -6.60 3.01 12.08
N VAL A 172 -5.92 1.90 11.77
CA VAL A 172 -4.46 1.79 11.85
C VAL A 172 -3.74 2.71 10.85
N VAL A 173 -4.37 3.04 9.71
CA VAL A 173 -3.79 3.97 8.74
C VAL A 173 -3.57 5.37 9.34
N SER A 174 -4.46 5.82 10.24
CA SER A 174 -4.33 7.10 10.94
C SER A 174 -3.19 7.08 11.96
N GLU A 175 -3.06 6.00 12.72
CA GLU A 175 -1.96 5.83 13.70
C GLU A 175 -0.60 5.75 13.00
N ILE A 176 -0.52 5.04 11.86
CA ILE A 176 0.70 5.02 11.03
C ILE A 176 1.01 6.43 10.49
N ASN A 177 -0.01 7.19 10.07
CA ASN A 177 0.17 8.55 9.58
C ASN A 177 0.81 9.45 10.64
N GLU A 178 0.39 9.34 11.90
CA GLU A 178 0.94 10.10 13.01
C GLU A 178 2.42 9.76 13.25
N VAL A 179 2.76 8.47 13.34
CA VAL A 179 4.14 8.00 13.53
C VAL A 179 5.06 8.47 12.38
N VAL A 180 4.58 8.38 11.14
CA VAL A 180 5.37 8.81 9.97
C VAL A 180 5.44 10.33 9.86
N GLY A 181 4.40 11.04 10.28
CA GLY A 181 4.35 12.50 10.36
C GLY A 181 5.39 13.04 11.35
N GLU A 182 5.49 12.42 12.53
CA GLU A 182 6.53 12.75 13.51
C GLU A 182 7.93 12.52 12.92
N TRP A 183 8.18 11.35 12.33
CA TRP A 183 9.46 11.05 11.68
C TRP A 183 9.82 12.03 10.56
N LYS A 184 8.83 12.41 9.73
CA LYS A 184 8.99 13.41 8.66
C LYS A 184 9.34 14.78 9.23
N SER A 185 8.62 15.23 10.26
CA SER A 185 8.86 16.52 10.92
C SER A 185 10.22 16.60 11.61
N GLY A 186 10.75 15.45 12.06
CA GLY A 186 12.10 15.29 12.60
C GLY A 186 13.22 15.33 11.56
N GLY A 187 12.89 15.46 10.26
CA GLY A 187 13.86 15.71 9.20
C GLY A 187 14.56 14.48 8.61
N ARG A 188 14.12 13.25 8.96
CA ARG A 188 14.64 11.98 8.39
C ARG A 188 16.17 11.85 8.45
N THR A 189 16.75 12.06 9.62
CA THR A 189 18.20 11.95 9.84
C THR A 189 18.72 10.52 9.72
N GLU A 190 20.04 10.35 9.58
CA GLU A 190 20.67 9.03 9.59
C GLU A 190 20.33 8.26 10.89
N GLY A 191 19.96 6.98 10.75
CA GLY A 191 19.50 6.14 11.87
C GLY A 191 18.03 6.32 12.27
N SER A 192 17.36 7.41 11.87
CA SER A 192 15.94 7.65 12.22
C SER A 192 14.98 6.63 11.61
N ARG A 193 15.36 5.98 10.50
CA ARG A 193 14.55 4.91 9.88
C ARG A 193 14.33 3.74 10.86
N ALA A 194 15.37 3.32 11.60
CA ALA A 194 15.22 2.25 12.59
C ALA A 194 14.28 2.66 13.73
N GLN A 195 14.26 3.94 14.10
CA GLN A 195 13.40 4.48 15.15
C GLN A 195 11.94 4.52 14.71
N VAL A 196 11.64 5.00 13.50
CA VAL A 196 10.26 4.99 12.99
C VAL A 196 9.74 3.56 12.81
N LEU A 197 10.58 2.62 12.35
CA LEU A 197 10.21 1.20 12.27
C LEU A 197 9.91 0.61 13.66
N ARG A 198 10.68 1.00 14.67
CA ARG A 198 10.41 0.59 16.06
C ARG A 198 9.12 1.19 16.61
N ALA A 199 8.83 2.45 16.30
CA ALA A 199 7.59 3.12 16.68
C ALA A 199 6.37 2.49 15.99
N LEU A 200 6.48 2.16 14.69
CA LEU A 200 5.43 1.47 13.94
C LEU A 200 5.09 0.11 14.54
N ALA A 201 6.07 -0.63 15.07
CA ALA A 201 5.82 -1.92 15.72
C ALA A 201 5.02 -1.83 17.04
N SER A 202 4.91 -0.63 17.62
CA SER A 202 4.07 -0.36 18.78
C SER A 202 2.62 -0.08 18.39
N VAL A 203 2.34 0.18 17.11
CA VAL A 203 0.97 0.37 16.61
C VAL A 203 0.30 -1.00 16.53
N PRO A 204 -0.86 -1.21 17.22
CA PRO A 204 -1.54 -2.49 17.17
C PRO A 204 -1.90 -2.88 15.73
N GLY A 205 -1.65 -4.14 15.36
CA GLY A 205 -1.88 -4.64 14.00
C GLY A 205 -0.72 -4.46 13.02
N VAL A 206 0.37 -3.79 13.42
CA VAL A 206 1.52 -3.57 12.56
C VAL A 206 2.65 -4.55 12.87
N TYR A 207 3.01 -5.35 11.87
CA TYR A 207 4.17 -6.22 11.86
C TYR A 207 5.32 -5.53 11.11
N VAL A 208 6.52 -5.49 11.71
CA VAL A 208 7.70 -4.85 11.12
C VAL A 208 8.78 -5.92 10.93
N PRO A 209 8.96 -6.46 9.71
CA PRO A 209 9.76 -7.68 9.49
C PRO A 209 11.19 -7.61 10.03
N SER A 210 11.85 -6.45 9.88
CA SER A 210 13.23 -6.25 10.35
C SER A 210 13.42 -6.40 11.87
N LEU A 211 12.34 -6.38 12.65
CA LEU A 211 12.36 -6.53 14.10
C LEU A 211 12.16 -7.97 14.56
N TYR A 212 12.06 -8.92 13.63
CA TYR A 212 11.89 -10.33 13.94
C TYR A 212 12.98 -11.20 13.29
N GLU A 213 13.16 -12.38 13.86
CA GLU A 213 13.98 -13.45 13.32
C GLU A 213 13.11 -14.65 12.99
N ALA A 214 13.03 -14.97 11.71
CA ALA A 214 12.32 -16.12 11.19
C ALA A 214 13.26 -17.32 11.07
N ALA A 215 12.89 -18.43 11.71
CA ALA A 215 13.62 -19.69 11.66
C ALA A 215 12.93 -20.65 10.69
N TYR A 216 13.74 -21.30 9.83
CA TYR A 216 13.26 -22.25 8.83
C TYR A 216 13.94 -23.60 9.00
N GLU A 217 13.15 -24.68 8.89
CA GLU A 217 13.65 -26.05 8.86
C GLU A 217 13.14 -26.73 7.58
N GLY A 218 14.05 -27.16 6.71
CA GLY A 218 13.69 -27.77 5.43
C GLY A 218 12.81 -26.88 4.53
N GLY A 219 12.97 -25.55 4.63
CA GLY A 219 12.16 -24.57 3.90
C GLY A 219 10.80 -24.23 4.53
N ARG A 220 10.45 -24.86 5.66
CA ARG A 220 9.22 -24.56 6.41
C ARG A 220 9.52 -23.55 7.52
N LEU A 221 8.71 -22.50 7.61
CA LEU A 221 8.75 -21.58 8.74
C LEU A 221 8.37 -22.31 10.04
N VAL A 222 9.25 -22.29 11.04
CA VAL A 222 9.03 -22.96 12.33
C VAL A 222 8.89 -22.00 13.50
N ALA A 223 9.48 -20.81 13.41
CA ALA A 223 9.34 -19.76 14.42
C ALA A 223 9.55 -18.38 13.82
N VAL A 224 8.88 -17.39 14.41
CA VAL A 224 9.14 -15.95 14.21
C VAL A 224 9.30 -15.37 15.62
N THR A 225 10.47 -14.84 15.93
CA THR A 225 10.80 -14.37 17.28
C THR A 225 11.22 -12.90 17.26
N PRO A 226 10.71 -12.06 18.19
CA PRO A 226 11.08 -10.66 18.22
C PRO A 226 12.56 -10.52 18.58
N ARG A 227 13.28 -9.65 17.87
CA ARG A 227 14.70 -9.36 18.11
C ARG A 227 14.93 -8.53 19.37
N TYR A 228 13.90 -7.89 19.90
CA TYR A 228 14.04 -7.11 21.13
C TYR A 228 12.79 -7.10 22.02
N PRO A 229 12.95 -6.84 23.33
CA PRO A 229 11.92 -7.13 24.34
C PRO A 229 10.64 -6.33 24.24
N ASP A 230 10.70 -5.11 23.73
CA ASP A 230 9.55 -4.20 23.56
C ASP A 230 8.85 -4.38 22.20
N VAL A 231 9.28 -5.34 21.36
CA VAL A 231 8.52 -5.75 20.16
C VAL A 231 7.57 -6.89 20.53
N PRO A 232 6.28 -6.81 20.16
CA PRO A 232 5.30 -7.84 20.47
C PRO A 232 5.74 -9.23 19.95
N ALA A 233 5.65 -10.27 20.79
CA ALA A 233 5.92 -11.63 20.33
C ALA A 233 4.83 -12.16 19.37
N LYS A 234 3.62 -11.58 19.43
CA LYS A 234 2.50 -11.85 18.54
C LYS A 234 1.83 -10.53 18.20
N VAL A 235 1.62 -10.29 16.91
CA VAL A 235 0.87 -9.13 16.42
C VAL A 235 -0.59 -9.56 16.23
N GLU A 236 -1.50 -8.94 16.97
CA GLU A 236 -2.93 -9.19 16.81
C GLU A 236 -3.45 -8.43 15.59
N LYS A 237 -4.31 -9.08 14.80
CA LYS A 237 -4.96 -8.42 13.66
C LYS A 237 -5.92 -7.32 14.15
N ARG A 238 -6.06 -6.26 13.37
CA ARG A 238 -7.14 -5.28 13.55
C ARG A 238 -8.46 -5.86 13.07
N THR A 239 -9.51 -5.61 13.84
CA THR A 239 -10.89 -5.97 13.50
C THR A 239 -11.79 -4.83 13.91
N ILE A 240 -12.54 -4.27 12.96
CA ILE A 240 -13.55 -3.25 13.22
C ILE A 240 -14.79 -3.93 13.77
N ALA A 241 -15.24 -3.45 14.92
CA ALA A 241 -16.42 -3.99 15.59
C ALA A 241 -17.73 -3.48 14.97
N ASP A 242 -17.78 -2.19 14.61
CA ASP A 242 -18.96 -1.56 14.01
C ASP A 242 -18.60 -0.87 12.68
N LEU A 243 -19.14 -1.39 11.57
CA LEU A 243 -18.97 -0.79 10.25
C LEU A 243 -19.73 0.52 10.10
N ALA A 244 -20.74 0.80 10.94
CA ALA A 244 -21.49 2.05 10.90
C ALA A 244 -20.61 3.27 11.25
N ASP A 245 -19.56 3.07 12.04
CA ASP A 245 -18.55 4.09 12.35
C ASP A 245 -17.66 4.43 11.15
N TRP A 246 -17.70 3.60 10.09
CA TRP A 246 -16.88 3.70 8.89
C TRP A 246 -17.74 3.75 7.63
N PRO A 247 -18.52 4.83 7.41
CA PRO A 247 -19.46 4.95 6.29
C PRO A 247 -18.76 5.23 4.95
N TYR A 248 -17.73 4.46 4.63
CA TYR A 248 -16.86 4.63 3.48
C TYR A 248 -17.09 3.57 2.40
N PRO A 249 -16.77 3.86 1.12
CA PRO A 249 -16.45 5.19 0.60
C PRO A 249 -17.72 6.02 0.34
N ARG A 250 -17.74 7.29 0.77
CA ARG A 250 -18.83 8.24 0.48
C ARG A 250 -18.69 8.82 -0.92
N ARG A 251 -17.46 9.06 -1.36
CA ARG A 251 -17.15 9.58 -2.69
C ARG A 251 -16.45 8.51 -3.51
N ARG A 252 -17.24 7.78 -4.29
CA ARG A 252 -16.73 6.66 -5.07
C ARG A 252 -16.01 7.12 -6.32
N LEU A 253 -14.95 6.39 -6.66
CA LEU A 253 -14.25 6.55 -7.92
C LEU A 253 -15.04 5.88 -9.05
N VAL A 254 -15.39 6.66 -10.07
CA VAL A 254 -16.00 6.15 -11.30
C VAL A 254 -14.91 5.94 -12.34
N PRO A 255 -14.71 4.69 -12.82
CA PRO A 255 -13.61 4.39 -13.71
C PRO A 255 -13.80 5.03 -15.10
N LEU A 256 -12.70 5.40 -15.75
CA LEU A 256 -12.71 5.91 -17.13
C LEU A 256 -12.78 4.83 -18.22
N THR A 257 -12.53 3.57 -17.85
CA THR A 257 -12.58 2.42 -18.75
C THR A 257 -13.19 1.23 -18.01
N GLU A 258 -13.63 0.21 -18.75
CA GLU A 258 -14.23 -0.99 -18.17
C GLU A 258 -13.26 -1.66 -17.18
N VAL A 259 -13.76 -1.96 -15.98
CA VAL A 259 -13.02 -2.63 -14.91
C VAL A 259 -13.56 -4.03 -14.68
N VAL A 260 -12.77 -4.94 -14.11
CA VAL A 260 -13.13 -6.36 -13.95
C VAL A 260 -14.39 -6.54 -13.08
N HIS A 261 -14.58 -5.66 -12.10
CA HIS A 261 -15.79 -5.62 -11.28
C HIS A 261 -16.51 -4.29 -11.47
N ASP A 262 -17.11 -4.13 -12.65
CA ASP A 262 -17.90 -2.94 -13.02
C ASP A 262 -19.28 -2.93 -12.34
N ARG A 263 -19.27 -2.70 -11.03
CA ARG A 263 -20.46 -2.62 -10.19
C ARG A 263 -20.23 -1.77 -8.95
N LEU A 264 -21.31 -1.25 -8.39
CA LEU A 264 -21.30 -0.63 -7.07
C LEU A 264 -21.21 -1.71 -5.97
N ASN A 265 -20.17 -1.66 -5.13
CA ASN A 265 -19.99 -2.60 -4.02
C ASN A 265 -20.43 -1.97 -2.69
N VAL A 266 -21.48 -2.47 -2.04
CA VAL A 266 -21.88 -2.03 -0.69
C VAL A 266 -21.57 -3.15 0.29
N GLU A 267 -20.67 -2.90 1.24
CA GLU A 267 -20.38 -3.85 2.32
C GLU A 267 -21.39 -3.62 3.45
N VAL A 268 -22.27 -4.59 3.69
CA VAL A 268 -23.31 -4.53 4.74
C VAL A 268 -22.93 -5.30 6.01
N PHE A 269 -21.96 -6.20 5.91
CA PHE A 269 -21.35 -6.91 7.03
C PHE A 269 -19.97 -7.42 6.57
N ARG A 270 -19.04 -7.59 7.51
CA ARG A 270 -17.70 -8.12 7.25
C ARG A 270 -17.55 -9.48 7.93
N GLY A 271 -16.93 -10.42 7.22
CA GLY A 271 -16.73 -11.78 7.71
C GLY A 271 -17.83 -12.78 7.36
N CYS A 272 -17.52 -14.07 7.49
CA CYS A 272 -18.43 -15.16 7.16
C CYS A 272 -18.41 -16.26 8.22
N THR A 273 -19.57 -16.56 8.82
CA THR A 273 -19.71 -17.56 9.89
C THR A 273 -19.78 -19.01 9.39
N ARG A 274 -19.80 -19.25 8.06
CA ARG A 274 -19.93 -20.59 7.47
C ARG A 274 -18.74 -21.51 7.76
N GLY A 275 -17.57 -20.94 8.01
CA GLY A 275 -16.38 -21.66 8.46
C GLY A 275 -15.83 -22.71 7.49
N CYS A 276 -16.02 -22.54 6.18
CA CYS A 276 -15.52 -23.45 5.15
C CYS A 276 -14.00 -23.64 5.25
N ARG A 277 -13.51 -24.88 5.35
CA ARG A 277 -12.09 -25.21 5.56
C ARG A 277 -11.14 -24.77 4.46
N PHE A 278 -11.66 -24.57 3.24
CA PHE A 278 -10.90 -24.13 2.08
C PHE A 278 -10.92 -22.61 1.87
N CYS A 279 -11.76 -21.87 2.61
CA CYS A 279 -11.95 -20.45 2.39
C CYS A 279 -11.03 -19.65 3.31
N GLN A 280 -9.95 -19.09 2.75
CA GLN A 280 -9.04 -18.21 3.48
C GLN A 280 -9.80 -17.04 4.14
N ALA A 281 -10.64 -16.34 3.37
CA ALA A 281 -11.44 -15.22 3.88
C ALA A 281 -12.27 -15.64 5.09
N GLY A 282 -12.93 -16.81 5.04
CA GLY A 282 -13.71 -17.34 6.15
C GLY A 282 -12.91 -17.84 7.36
N MET A 283 -11.58 -17.83 7.31
CA MET A 283 -10.70 -18.10 8.46
C MET A 283 -10.13 -16.81 9.05
N ILE A 284 -9.64 -15.90 8.20
CA ILE A 284 -8.97 -14.68 8.66
C ILE A 284 -9.94 -13.57 9.08
N THR A 285 -11.16 -13.56 8.51
CA THR A 285 -12.22 -12.58 8.85
C THR A 285 -13.23 -13.10 9.88
N ARG A 286 -12.91 -14.20 10.58
CA ARG A 286 -13.72 -14.60 11.74
C ARG A 286 -13.56 -13.55 12.86
N PRO A 287 -14.66 -13.15 13.53
CA PRO A 287 -14.58 -12.40 14.78
C PRO A 287 -13.72 -13.13 15.80
#